data_AF-E9E524-F1
#
_entry.id   AF-E9E524-F1
#
_cell.length_a   1.000
_cell.length_b   1.000
_cell.length_c   1.000
_cell.angle_alpha   90.00
_cell.angle_beta   90.00
_cell.angle_gamma   90.00
#
_symmetry.space_group_name_H-M   'P 1'
#
loop_
_entity.id
_entity.type
_entity.pdbx_description
1 polymer ?
#
loop_
_entity_poly.entity_id
_entity_poly.type
_entity_poly.pdbx_seq_one_letter_code
_entity_poly.pdbx_strand_id
1 'polypeptide(L)'
;MRTQRVLHGEGKVSLAYWERVSNSQANTSPYSAGIAWVAGQPAPLVEAKIPLIDQGFSHGDSTYDVISLWNGKIFRLDDHISRLEESCSRIRLQLPLTKRDLIQTLDDMARLSLLQGAHVQIVVTRGT
;
A
#
# COMPACT_ATOMS: atom_id res chain seq x y z
N MET A 1 30.30 15.56 21.61
CA MET A 1 29.25 14.55 21.38
C MET A 1 29.34 14.12 19.92
N ARG A 2 29.56 12.83 19.66
CA ARG A 2 29.95 12.26 18.35
C ARG A 2 28.84 12.41 17.31
N THR A 3 29.10 13.19 16.27
CA THR A 3 28.41 13.12 14.98
C THR A 3 28.76 11.78 14.32
N GLN A 4 27.78 10.88 14.22
CA GLN A 4 27.94 9.67 13.42
C GLN A 4 28.02 10.06 11.94
N ARG A 5 29.22 9.95 11.36
CA ARG A 5 29.41 9.93 9.91
C ARG A 5 28.73 8.67 9.37
N VAL A 6 27.67 8.85 8.58
CA VAL A 6 27.17 7.80 7.68
C VAL A 6 28.28 7.53 6.67
N LEU A 7 28.88 6.34 6.75
CA LEU A 7 29.94 5.91 5.83
C LEU A 7 29.34 5.80 4.43
N HIS A 8 29.74 6.71 3.55
CA HIS A 8 29.36 6.70 2.14
C HIS A 8 30.09 5.52 1.50
N GLY A 9 29.38 4.44 1.22
CA GLY A 9 29.91 3.32 0.44
C GLY A 9 30.28 3.81 -0.98
N GLU A 10 31.42 3.35 -1.49
CA GLU A 10 31.98 3.72 -2.79
C GLU A 10 31.15 3.20 -3.97
N GLY A 11 29.98 3.82 -4.20
CA GLY A 11 29.09 3.51 -5.31
C GLY A 11 28.32 4.74 -5.79
N LYS A 12 27.96 4.76 -7.08
CA LYS A 12 27.22 5.84 -7.78
C LYS A 12 25.76 5.98 -7.31
N VAL A 13 25.52 6.13 -6.02
CA VAL A 13 24.17 6.29 -5.45
C VAL A 13 24.00 7.76 -5.06
N SER A 14 22.92 8.38 -5.54
CA SER A 14 22.70 9.82 -5.37
C SER A 14 22.40 10.19 -3.91
N LEU A 15 22.72 11.44 -3.53
CA LEU A 15 22.37 11.98 -2.21
C LEU A 15 20.86 11.87 -1.91
N ALA A 16 20.02 12.07 -2.93
CA ALA A 16 18.57 11.95 -2.83
C ALA A 16 18.11 10.54 -2.41
N TYR A 17 18.83 9.48 -2.82
CA TYR A 17 18.53 8.12 -2.37
C TYR A 17 18.78 7.97 -0.87
N TRP A 18 19.93 8.44 -0.39
CA TRP A 18 20.28 8.33 1.02
C TRP A 18 19.36 9.17 1.91
N GLU A 19 18.98 10.36 1.46
CA GLU A 19 17.96 11.17 2.13
C GLU A 19 16.64 10.41 2.27
N ARG A 20 16.19 9.73 1.21
CA ARG A 20 14.96 8.92 1.25
C ARG A 20 15.08 7.75 2.22
N VAL A 21 16.23 7.06 2.25
CA VAL A 21 16.49 5.96 3.20
C VAL A 21 16.49 6.48 4.64
N SER A 22 17.17 7.59 4.92
CA SER A 22 17.20 8.19 6.25
C SER A 22 15.81 8.64 6.71
N ASN A 23 15.03 9.28 5.84
CA ASN A 23 13.65 9.67 6.14
C ASN A 23 12.75 8.46 6.43
N SER A 24 12.94 7.35 5.69
CA SER A 24 12.21 6.11 5.95
C SER A 24 12.56 5.50 7.31
N GLN A 25 13.83 5.56 7.73
CA GLN A 25 14.28 5.04 9.03
C GLN A 25 13.84 5.92 10.21
N ALA A 26 13.66 7.22 9.98
CA ALA A 26 13.17 8.16 10.97
C ALA A 26 11.63 8.15 11.12
N ASN A 27 10.91 7.37 10.30
CA ASN A 27 9.45 7.30 10.36
C ASN A 27 8.98 6.61 11.65
N THR A 28 8.36 7.38 12.54
CA THR A 28 7.86 6.92 13.84
C THR A 28 6.41 6.39 13.81
N SER A 29 5.76 6.37 12.66
CA SER A 29 4.40 5.82 12.54
C SER A 29 4.41 4.33 12.93
N PRO A 30 3.38 3.82 13.64
CA PRO A 30 3.23 2.37 13.86
C PRO A 30 3.07 1.59 12.54
N TYR A 31 2.80 2.30 11.45
CA TYR A 31 2.63 1.77 10.10
C TYR A 31 3.87 1.99 9.21
N SER A 32 5.02 2.37 9.78
CA SER A 32 6.24 2.69 9.02
C SER A 32 6.79 1.52 8.21
N ALA A 33 6.48 0.28 8.60
CA ALA A 33 6.80 -0.94 7.87
C ALA A 33 5.68 -1.39 6.89
N GLY A 34 4.57 -0.67 6.83
CA GLY A 34 3.40 -0.98 6.01
C GLY A 34 2.09 -0.88 6.78
N ILE A 35 1.02 -0.55 6.05
CA ILE A 35 -0.35 -0.46 6.54
C ILE A 35 -1.27 -1.32 5.66
N ALA A 36 -2.23 -1.99 6.29
CA ALA A 36 -3.31 -2.68 5.61
C ALA A 36 -4.65 -2.09 6.06
N TRP A 37 -5.65 -2.08 5.18
CA TRP A 37 -7.03 -1.83 5.55
C TRP A 37 -7.80 -3.14 5.42
N VAL A 38 -8.25 -3.69 6.54
CA VAL A 38 -8.93 -4.99 6.60
C VAL A 38 -10.14 -4.87 7.53
N ALA A 39 -11.27 -5.44 7.12
CA ALA A 39 -12.53 -5.38 7.88
C ALA A 39 -12.93 -3.96 8.34
N GLY A 40 -12.70 -2.94 7.50
CA GLY A 40 -13.10 -1.56 7.81
C GLY A 40 -12.07 -0.72 8.56
N GLN A 41 -10.93 -1.29 8.98
CA GLN A 41 -10.00 -0.64 9.90
C GLN A 41 -8.54 -0.72 9.41
N PRO A 42 -7.71 0.31 9.68
CA PRO A 42 -6.28 0.25 9.43
C PRO A 42 -5.56 -0.61 10.49
N ALA A 43 -4.60 -1.42 10.04
CA ALA A 43 -3.72 -2.21 10.90
C ALA A 43 -2.27 -2.17 10.40
N PRO A 44 -1.26 -2.33 11.27
CA PRO A 44 0.10 -2.61 10.83
C PRO A 44 0.10 -3.81 9.89
N LEU A 45 0.84 -3.73 8.78
CA LEU A 45 0.77 -4.76 7.73
C LEU A 45 1.08 -6.17 8.26
N VAL A 46 2.01 -6.28 9.21
CA VAL A 46 2.42 -7.55 9.84
C VAL A 46 1.36 -8.13 10.78
N GLU A 47 0.38 -7.34 11.19
CA GLU A 47 -0.73 -7.74 12.07
C GLU A 47 -2.02 -8.01 11.30
N ALA A 48 -2.06 -7.64 10.02
CA ALA A 48 -3.23 -7.79 9.17
C ALA A 48 -3.60 -9.26 8.96
N LYS A 49 -4.89 -9.57 9.11
CA LYS A 49 -5.43 -10.93 8.97
C LYS A 49 -6.66 -10.92 8.07
N ILE A 50 -6.83 -12.00 7.34
CA ILE A 50 -8.05 -12.31 6.59
C ILE A 50 -8.63 -13.63 7.09
N PRO A 51 -9.94 -13.88 6.92
CA PRO A 51 -10.54 -15.17 7.23
C PRO A 51 -9.89 -16.29 6.41
N LEU A 52 -9.61 -17.44 7.05
CA LEU A 52 -9.09 -18.62 6.35
C LEU A 52 -10.06 -19.13 5.26
N ILE A 53 -11.37 -18.98 5.51
CA ILE A 53 -12.44 -19.41 4.61
C ILE A 53 -12.71 -18.42 3.45
N ASP A 54 -11.94 -17.32 3.35
CA ASP A 54 -12.07 -16.44 2.19
C ASP A 54 -11.71 -17.20 0.90
N GLN A 55 -12.60 -17.13 -0.08
CA GLN A 55 -12.49 -17.83 -1.36
C GLN A 55 -11.31 -17.33 -2.21
N GLY A 56 -10.88 -16.09 -2.01
CA GLY A 56 -9.66 -15.56 -2.59
C GLY A 56 -8.41 -16.27 -2.07
N PHE A 57 -8.41 -16.73 -0.82
CA PHE A 57 -7.36 -17.59 -0.28
C PHE A 57 -7.55 -19.06 -0.68
N SER A 58 -8.75 -19.60 -0.47
CA SER A 58 -9.03 -21.03 -0.59
C SER A 58 -9.03 -21.53 -2.05
N HIS A 59 -9.43 -20.68 -3.00
CA HIS A 59 -9.60 -21.05 -4.41
C HIS A 59 -8.93 -20.07 -5.38
N GLY A 60 -8.25 -19.04 -4.88
CA GLY A 60 -7.68 -17.99 -5.73
C GLY A 60 -8.73 -17.12 -6.44
N ASP A 61 -10.01 -17.16 -6.02
CA ASP A 61 -11.11 -16.40 -6.63
C ASP A 61 -11.05 -14.93 -6.22
N SER A 62 -10.15 -14.21 -6.88
CA SER A 62 -9.83 -12.82 -6.61
C SER A 62 -9.26 -12.12 -7.84
N THR A 63 -9.25 -10.79 -7.79
CA THR A 63 -8.42 -9.96 -8.65
C THR A 63 -7.74 -8.88 -7.82
N TYR A 64 -6.69 -8.27 -8.37
CA TYR A 64 -5.94 -7.24 -7.67
C TYR A 64 -5.34 -6.23 -8.65
N ASP A 65 -5.00 -5.06 -8.12
CA ASP A 65 -4.20 -4.06 -8.82
C ASP A 65 -3.08 -3.53 -7.90
N VAL A 66 -1.95 -3.14 -8.49
CA VAL A 66 -0.77 -2.62 -7.78
C VAL A 66 -0.38 -1.27 -8.37
N ILE A 67 -0.30 -0.29 -7.48
CA ILE A 67 -0.05 1.12 -7.78
C ILE A 67 1.22 1.55 -7.06
N SER A 68 1.95 2.52 -7.63
CA SER A 68 3.10 3.10 -6.96
C SER A 68 2.70 4.35 -6.19
N LEU A 69 3.13 4.41 -4.93
CA LEU A 69 3.22 5.65 -4.16
C LEU A 69 4.62 6.23 -4.31
N TRP A 70 4.69 7.51 -4.65
CA TRP A 70 5.93 8.25 -4.79
C TRP A 70 5.79 9.65 -4.18
N ASN A 71 6.72 10.03 -3.33
CA ASN A 71 6.71 11.28 -2.58
C ASN A 71 5.37 11.52 -1.86
N GLY A 72 4.86 10.49 -1.19
CA GLY A 72 3.59 10.53 -0.46
C GLY A 72 2.34 10.55 -1.33
N LYS A 73 2.46 10.45 -2.66
CA LYS A 73 1.33 10.54 -3.61
C LYS A 73 1.19 9.30 -4.46
N ILE A 74 -0.04 8.85 -4.66
CA ILE A 74 -0.35 7.69 -5.50
C ILE A 74 -0.40 8.14 -6.96
N PHE A 75 0.35 7.46 -7.83
CA PHE A 75 0.42 7.81 -9.25
C PHE A 75 -0.69 7.15 -10.06
N ARG A 76 -1.40 7.93 -10.88
CA ARG A 76 -2.46 7.47 -11.81
C ARG A 76 -3.57 6.62 -11.15
N LEU A 77 -3.95 6.95 -9.92
CA LEU A 77 -4.93 6.18 -9.14
C LEU A 77 -6.23 5.89 -9.90
N ASP A 78 -6.77 6.88 -10.62
CA ASP A 78 -8.00 6.72 -11.40
C ASP A 78 -7.90 5.63 -12.47
N ASP A 79 -6.76 5.51 -13.15
CA ASP A 79 -6.55 4.49 -14.20
C ASP A 79 -6.49 3.08 -13.59
N HIS A 80 -5.83 2.96 -12.43
CA HIS A 80 -5.74 1.70 -11.71
C HIS A 80 -7.09 1.27 -11.13
N ILE A 81 -7.89 2.21 -10.58
CA ILE A 81 -9.26 1.89 -10.11
C ILE A 81 -10.12 1.44 -11.29
N SER A 82 -10.05 2.14 -12.44
CA SER A 82 -10.83 1.78 -13.62
C SER A 82 -10.47 0.38 -14.13
N ARG A 83 -9.17 0.03 -14.13
CA ARG A 83 -8.71 -1.32 -14.50
C ARG A 83 -9.14 -2.38 -13.50
N LEU A 84 -9.12 -2.06 -12.20
CA LEU A 84 -9.62 -2.96 -11.16
C LEU A 84 -11.12 -3.22 -11.31
N GLU A 85 -11.93 -2.18 -11.57
CA GLU A 85 -13.37 -2.29 -11.85
C GLU A 85 -13.62 -3.19 -13.07
N GLU A 86 -12.89 -2.98 -14.15
CA GLU A 86 -12.97 -3.84 -15.33
C GLU A 86 -12.60 -5.29 -15.01
N SER A 87 -11.52 -5.51 -14.26
CA SER A 87 -11.04 -6.84 -13.88
C SER A 87 -12.06 -7.57 -13.00
N CYS A 88 -12.65 -6.89 -12.02
CA CYS A 88 -13.76 -7.40 -11.22
C CYS A 88 -14.93 -7.82 -12.10
N SER A 89 -15.35 -6.97 -13.04
CA SER A 89 -16.49 -7.25 -13.92
C SER A 89 -16.30 -8.52 -14.76
N ARG A 90 -15.09 -8.76 -15.28
CA ARG A 90 -14.73 -9.95 -16.08
C ARG A 90 -14.88 -11.27 -15.33
N ILE A 91 -14.69 -11.25 -14.00
CA ILE A 91 -14.87 -12.43 -13.12
C ILE A 91 -16.11 -12.32 -12.24
N ARG A 92 -17.04 -11.43 -12.59
CA ARG A 92 -18.32 -11.22 -11.90
C ARG A 92 -18.17 -10.87 -10.41
N LEU A 93 -17.10 -10.17 -10.05
CA LEU A 93 -16.94 -9.52 -8.75
C LEU A 93 -17.47 -8.08 -8.82
N GLN A 94 -17.76 -7.51 -7.66
CA GLN A 94 -18.10 -6.10 -7.50
C GLN A 94 -17.18 -5.48 -6.46
N LEU A 95 -16.80 -4.22 -6.66
CA LEU A 95 -16.07 -3.49 -5.62
C LEU A 95 -16.99 -3.26 -4.41
N PRO A 96 -16.54 -3.59 -3.19
CA PRO A 96 -17.35 -3.39 -1.98
C PRO A 96 -17.41 -1.93 -1.54
N LEU A 97 -16.52 -1.08 -2.05
CA LEU A 97 -16.48 0.35 -1.78
C LEU A 97 -16.81 1.15 -3.03
N THR A 98 -17.44 2.30 -2.86
CA THR A 98 -17.54 3.27 -3.94
C THR A 98 -16.14 3.77 -4.32
N LYS A 99 -15.95 4.20 -5.57
CA LYS A 99 -14.69 4.82 -6.00
C LYS A 99 -14.22 5.94 -5.07
N ARG A 100 -15.15 6.78 -4.60
CA ARG A 100 -14.87 7.87 -3.66
C ARG A 100 -14.33 7.34 -2.32
N ASP A 101 -14.98 6.34 -1.74
CA ASP A 101 -14.57 5.79 -0.44
C ASP A 101 -13.25 5.02 -0.55
N LEU A 102 -13.01 4.34 -1.67
CA LEU A 102 -11.74 3.68 -1.95
C LEU A 102 -10.58 4.70 -2.02
N ILE A 103 -10.76 5.79 -2.79
CA ILE A 103 -9.74 6.86 -2.88
C ILE A 103 -9.47 7.45 -1.49
N GLN A 104 -10.52 7.78 -0.75
CA GLN A 104 -10.40 8.34 0.60
C GLN A 104 -9.63 7.39 1.53
N THR A 105 -9.94 6.09 1.48
CA THR A 105 -9.27 5.06 2.30
C THR A 105 -7.78 4.98 1.97
N LEU A 106 -7.41 4.98 0.69
CA LEU A 106 -6.01 4.93 0.26
C LEU A 106 -5.24 6.19 0.67
N ASP A 107 -5.88 7.35 0.56
CA ASP A 107 -5.31 8.63 1.02
C ASP A 107 -5.10 8.65 2.54
N ASP A 108 -6.06 8.13 3.31
CA ASP A 108 -5.93 7.98 4.77
C ASP A 108 -4.79 7.04 5.12
N MET A 109 -4.66 5.90 4.42
CA MET A 109 -3.54 4.98 4.62
C MET A 109 -2.18 5.62 4.30
N ALA A 110 -2.09 6.39 3.22
CA ALA A 110 -0.88 7.13 2.87
C ALA A 110 -0.52 8.17 3.95
N ARG A 111 -1.50 8.91 4.46
CA ARG A 111 -1.31 9.88 5.55
C ARG A 111 -0.88 9.21 6.86
N LEU A 112 -1.56 8.15 7.29
CA LEU A 112 -1.27 7.45 8.54
C LEU A 112 0.10 6.80 8.53
N SER A 113 0.51 6.25 7.39
CA SER A 113 1.79 5.52 7.27
C SER A 113 3.02 6.42 7.15
N LEU A 114 2.86 7.68 6.75
CA LEU A 114 3.94 8.62 6.47
C LEU A 114 4.95 8.10 5.42
N LEU A 115 4.56 7.07 4.66
CA LEU A 115 5.41 6.46 3.64
C LEU A 115 5.64 7.43 2.49
N GLN A 116 6.90 7.59 2.11
CA GLN A 116 7.30 8.42 0.97
C GLN A 116 7.41 7.62 -0.33
N GLY A 117 7.51 6.29 -0.23
CA GLY A 117 7.54 5.39 -1.37
C GLY A 117 7.03 4.01 -0.97
N ALA A 118 6.05 3.49 -1.71
CA ALA A 118 5.45 2.20 -1.40
C ALA A 118 4.80 1.56 -2.63
N HIS A 119 4.57 0.25 -2.54
CA HIS A 119 3.59 -0.44 -3.37
C HIS A 119 2.24 -0.36 -2.67
N VAL A 120 1.21 0.10 -3.38
CA VAL A 120 -0.17 0.15 -2.92
C VAL A 120 -0.92 -0.96 -3.65
N GLN A 121 -1.33 -2.00 -2.93
CA GLN A 121 -2.06 -3.12 -3.50
C GLN A 121 -3.51 -3.09 -3.06
N ILE A 122 -4.43 -3.25 -4.01
CA ILE A 122 -5.87 -3.40 -3.76
C ILE A 122 -6.26 -4.80 -4.19
N VAL A 123 -6.85 -5.58 -3.30
CA VAL A 123 -7.30 -6.95 -3.56
C VAL A 123 -8.80 -7.03 -3.36
N VAL A 124 -9.50 -7.66 -4.32
CA VAL A 124 -10.93 -7.93 -4.25
C VAL A 124 -11.11 -9.44 -4.36
N THR A 125 -11.68 -10.05 -3.33
CA THR A 125 -11.99 -11.48 -3.29
C THR A 125 -13.49 -11.70 -3.48
N ARG A 126 -13.89 -12.94 -3.77
CA ARG A 126 -15.30 -13.35 -3.74
C ARG A 126 -15.94 -13.23 -2.35
N GLY A 127 -15.12 -13.24 -1.29
CA GLY A 127 -15.56 -13.25 0.11
C GLY A 127 -15.62 -14.66 0.68
N THR A 128 -16.41 -14.82 1.74
CA THR A 128 -16.63 -16.09 2.46
C THR A 128 -17.96 -16.72 2.09
#